data_AF-A0A4Z0BWA8-F1
#
_entry.id   AF-A0A4Z0BWA8-F1
#
_cell.length_a   1.000
_cell.length_b   1.000
_cell.length_c   1.000
_cell.angle_alpha   90.00
_cell.angle_beta   90.00
_cell.angle_gamma   90.00
#
_symmetry.space_group_name_H-M   'P 1'
#
loop_
_entity.id
_entity.type
_entity.pdbx_description
1 polymer ?
#
loop_
_entity_poly.entity_id
_entity_poly.type
_entity_poly.pdbx_seq_one_letter_code
_entity_poly.pdbx_strand_id
1 'polypeptide(L)'
;MPNLRLTLLSAAFLLPAGSVLAQEGWQQPVYKCNDHTYSHAPCAAAPMGSRRVSKTYEAPVPQDRAKAMNRAQLPPEARRKCAELESSIRREEARLKSKPAPTQEELGDVAIQRVKYREMRC
;
A
#
# COMPACT_ATOMS: atom_id res chain seq x y z
N MET A 1 -70.14 -9.32 24.09
CA MET A 1 -69.17 -8.98 25.15
C MET A 1 -68.15 -10.11 25.25
N PRO A 2 -66.85 -9.88 25.48
CA PRO A 2 -65.95 -8.90 24.86
C PRO A 2 -64.60 -9.53 24.37
N ASN A 3 -63.80 -8.69 23.71
CA ASN A 3 -62.32 -8.69 23.54
C ASN A 3 -61.67 -9.65 22.50
N LEU A 4 -61.19 -9.19 21.33
CA LEU A 4 -59.98 -8.38 21.05
C LEU A 4 -58.71 -8.92 21.76
N ARG A 5 -57.77 -9.46 20.97
CA ARG A 5 -56.40 -8.92 20.85
C ARG A 5 -55.61 -9.60 19.73
N LEU A 6 -55.42 -8.82 18.68
CA LEU A 6 -54.42 -8.97 17.63
C LEU A 6 -53.04 -8.71 18.24
N THR A 7 -52.13 -9.69 18.24
CA THR A 7 -50.72 -9.47 18.59
C THR A 7 -49.85 -9.68 17.36
N LEU A 8 -49.60 -8.58 16.66
CA LEU A 8 -48.52 -8.39 15.71
C LEU A 8 -47.19 -8.58 16.44
N LEU A 9 -46.48 -9.67 16.17
CA LEU A 9 -45.06 -9.80 16.51
C LEU A 9 -44.24 -9.13 15.40
N SER A 10 -43.96 -7.85 15.63
CA SER A 10 -42.97 -7.08 14.88
C SER A 10 -41.60 -7.75 15.03
N ALA A 11 -41.13 -8.41 13.97
CA ALA A 11 -39.73 -8.81 13.86
C ALA A 11 -38.91 -7.52 13.67
N ALA A 12 -38.30 -7.06 14.76
CA ALA A 12 -37.33 -5.98 14.74
C ALA A 12 -36.14 -6.40 13.86
N PHE A 13 -36.05 -5.82 12.66
CA PHE A 13 -34.82 -5.79 11.90
C PHE A 13 -33.77 -5.09 12.75
N LEU A 14 -32.85 -5.87 13.30
CA LEU A 14 -31.60 -5.40 13.88
C LEU A 14 -30.79 -4.76 12.74
N LEU A 15 -31.00 -3.45 12.54
CA LEU A 15 -30.05 -2.61 11.84
C LEU A 15 -28.72 -2.72 12.59
N PRO A 16 -27.61 -3.14 11.96
CA PRO A 16 -26.31 -2.83 12.52
C PRO A 16 -26.20 -1.31 12.50
N ALA A 17 -26.30 -0.72 13.69
CA ALA A 17 -25.83 0.63 13.93
C ALA A 17 -24.34 0.64 13.60
N GLY A 18 -24.03 0.88 12.33
CA GLY A 18 -22.71 1.23 11.89
C GLY A 18 -22.31 2.45 12.70
N SER A 19 -21.48 2.24 13.71
CA SER A 19 -20.79 3.30 14.40
C SER A 19 -19.91 3.97 13.35
N VAL A 20 -20.46 5.00 12.71
CA VAL A 20 -19.69 6.06 12.08
C VAL A 20 -18.99 6.76 13.24
N LEU A 21 -17.92 6.14 13.74
CA LEU A 21 -16.95 6.85 14.54
C LEU A 21 -16.38 7.89 13.60
N ALA A 22 -16.86 9.11 13.82
CA ALA A 22 -16.32 10.34 13.29
C ALA A 22 -14.80 10.21 13.27
N GLN A 23 -14.24 10.22 12.05
CA GLN A 23 -12.84 10.57 11.84
C GLN A 23 -12.66 12.05 12.17
N GLU A 24 -12.80 12.43 13.45
CA GLU A 24 -12.15 13.62 13.97
C GLU A 24 -10.70 13.25 14.27
N GLY A 25 -9.95 13.07 13.18
CA GLY A 25 -8.51 13.16 13.25
C GLY A 25 -8.19 14.56 13.75
N TRP A 26 -7.86 14.66 15.03
CA TRP A 26 -7.17 15.80 15.63
C TRP A 26 -5.83 15.95 14.91
N GLN A 27 -5.84 16.46 13.69
CA GLN A 27 -4.66 17.02 13.04
C GLN A 27 -4.35 18.32 13.77
N GLN A 28 -3.77 18.17 14.96
CA GLN A 28 -3.11 19.26 15.68
C GLN A 28 -2.16 19.93 14.68
N PRO A 29 -2.32 21.24 14.40
CA PRO A 29 -1.48 21.93 13.42
C PRO A 29 -0.01 21.80 13.85
N VAL A 30 0.82 21.23 12.97
CA VAL A 30 2.27 21.14 13.17
C VAL A 30 2.92 22.36 12.53
N TYR A 31 3.62 23.16 13.32
CA TYR A 31 4.33 24.36 12.89
C TYR A 31 5.80 24.03 12.63
N LYS A 32 6.35 24.52 11.51
CA LYS A 32 7.79 24.43 11.20
C LYS A 32 8.53 25.58 11.89
N CYS A 33 9.30 25.28 12.92
CA CYS A 33 10.20 26.21 13.61
C CYS A 33 11.60 26.06 13.00
N ASN A 34 12.05 27.03 12.19
CA ASN A 34 13.31 26.96 11.43
C ASN A 34 13.38 25.78 10.44
N ASP A 35 14.45 25.66 9.66
CA ASP A 35 14.49 24.71 8.54
C ASP A 35 14.41 23.22 8.91
N HIS A 36 14.59 22.88 10.19
CA HIS A 36 14.75 21.49 10.63
C HIS A 36 13.96 21.09 11.89
N THR A 37 13.14 21.96 12.49
CA THR A 37 12.40 21.63 13.72
C THR A 37 10.89 21.79 13.53
N TYR A 38 10.10 20.85 14.06
CA TYR A 38 8.64 20.85 14.00
C TYR A 38 8.07 20.86 15.42
N SER A 39 7.04 21.67 15.66
CA SER A 39 6.41 21.85 16.98
C SER A 39 4.88 21.82 16.87
N HIS A 40 4.20 21.36 17.91
CA HIS A 40 2.75 21.44 18.05
C HIS A 40 2.26 22.79 18.63
N ALA A 41 3.19 23.64 19.07
CA ALA A 41 2.91 25.00 19.53
C ALA A 41 3.53 26.04 18.55
N PRO A 42 2.90 27.20 18.36
CA PRO A 42 3.42 28.26 17.49
C PRO A 42 4.78 28.75 17.99
N CYS A 43 5.77 28.83 17.08
CA CYS A 43 7.12 29.26 17.40
C CYS A 43 7.14 30.78 17.68
N ALA A 44 7.75 31.21 18.78
CA ALA A 44 7.73 32.60 19.23
C ALA A 44 8.37 33.63 18.26
N ALA A 45 9.14 33.21 17.25
CA ALA A 45 9.99 34.10 16.46
C ALA A 45 10.05 33.84 14.94
N ALA A 46 9.22 32.94 14.38
CA ALA A 46 9.26 32.63 12.95
C ALA A 46 7.98 33.11 12.23
N PRO A 47 8.07 33.82 11.09
CA PRO A 47 6.88 34.14 10.30
C PRO A 47 6.22 32.82 9.87
N MET A 48 4.94 32.65 10.22
CA MET A 48 4.17 31.47 9.84
C MET A 48 4.14 31.36 8.31
N GLY A 49 4.91 30.43 7.75
CA GLY A 49 4.79 30.08 6.34
C GLY A 49 3.40 29.50 6.08
N SER A 50 2.60 30.16 5.24
CA SER A 50 1.23 29.77 4.90
C SER A 50 1.12 28.49 4.05
N ARG A 51 2.23 27.77 3.84
CA ARG A 51 2.25 26.62 2.94
C ARG A 51 1.90 25.34 3.69
N ARG A 52 0.64 24.94 3.56
CA ARG A 52 0.14 23.61 3.98
C ARG A 52 1.07 22.52 3.42
N VAL A 53 1.72 21.75 4.30
CA VAL A 53 2.48 20.56 3.90
C VAL A 53 1.46 19.45 3.62
N SER A 54 1.09 19.30 2.34
CA SER A 54 0.09 18.32 1.89
C SER A 54 0.67 16.94 1.53
N LYS A 55 1.98 16.75 1.67
CA LYS A 55 2.65 15.51 1.30
C LYS A 55 3.24 14.82 2.53
N THR A 56 2.45 13.98 3.17
CA THR A 56 2.97 12.78 3.82
C THR A 56 3.56 11.91 2.71
N TYR A 57 4.88 11.94 2.55
CA TYR A 57 5.57 10.88 1.83
C TYR A 57 5.49 9.64 2.72
N GLU A 58 4.42 8.85 2.60
CA GLU A 58 4.53 7.43 2.93
C GLU A 58 5.58 6.87 1.98
N ALA A 59 6.83 6.85 2.43
CA ALA A 59 7.87 6.13 1.72
C ALA A 59 7.32 4.71 1.52
N PRO A 60 7.23 4.20 0.28
CA PRO A 60 6.72 2.86 0.06
C PRO A 60 7.52 1.93 0.96
N VAL A 61 6.82 1.20 1.84
CA VAL A 61 7.46 0.21 2.72
C VAL A 61 8.46 -0.57 1.86
N PRO A 62 9.75 -0.63 2.23
CA PRO A 62 10.75 -1.26 1.38
C PRO A 62 10.31 -2.69 1.08
N GLN A 63 9.78 -2.93 -0.12
CA GLN A 63 9.36 -4.26 -0.56
C GLN A 63 10.53 -5.25 -0.48
N ASP A 64 11.74 -4.72 -0.46
CA ASP A 64 13.00 -5.45 -0.29
C ASP A 64 13.08 -6.21 1.03
N ARG A 65 12.50 -5.72 2.13
CA ARG A 65 12.53 -6.46 3.41
C ARG A 65 11.68 -7.72 3.36
N ALA A 66 10.47 -7.63 2.80
CA ALA A 66 9.58 -8.79 2.66
C ALA A 66 10.15 -9.82 1.66
N LYS A 67 10.70 -9.36 0.53
CA LYS A 67 11.39 -10.21 -0.44
C LYS A 67 12.61 -10.91 0.16
N ALA A 68 13.41 -10.20 0.96
CA ALA A 68 14.57 -10.78 1.63
C ALA A 68 14.15 -11.89 2.61
N MET A 69 13.09 -11.66 3.38
CA MET A 69 12.54 -12.67 4.30
C MET A 69 12.01 -13.91 3.57
N ASN A 70 11.25 -13.73 2.47
CA ASN A 70 10.74 -14.85 1.69
C ASN A 70 11.87 -15.65 1.04
N ARG A 71 12.90 -14.96 0.50
CA ARG A 71 14.08 -15.62 -0.07
C ARG A 71 14.90 -16.38 0.97
N ALA A 72 14.97 -15.91 2.21
CA ALA A 72 15.68 -16.60 3.27
C ALA A 72 15.05 -17.97 3.62
N GLN A 73 13.74 -18.13 3.37
CA GLN A 73 13.02 -19.40 3.57
C GLN A 73 13.22 -20.40 2.44
N LEU A 74 13.78 -19.98 1.31
CA LEU A 74 14.03 -20.84 0.15
C LEU A 74 15.34 -21.64 0.28
N PRO A 75 15.40 -22.88 -0.25
CA PRO A 75 16.63 -23.64 -0.32
C PRO A 75 17.70 -22.87 -1.12
N PRO A 76 18.99 -23.08 -0.83
CA PRO A 76 20.09 -22.30 -1.43
C PRO A 76 20.11 -22.38 -2.97
N GLU A 77 19.70 -23.49 -3.54
CA GLU A 77 19.55 -23.65 -5.00
C GLU A 77 18.43 -22.77 -5.56
N ALA A 78 17.26 -22.76 -4.93
CA ALA A 78 16.13 -21.92 -5.34
C ALA A 78 16.46 -20.42 -5.20
N ARG A 79 17.23 -20.03 -4.18
CA ARG A 79 17.71 -18.65 -4.04
C ARG A 79 18.55 -18.19 -5.23
N ARG A 80 19.45 -19.04 -5.73
CA ARG A 80 20.26 -18.74 -6.93
C ARG A 80 19.37 -18.61 -8.16
N LYS A 81 18.43 -19.54 -8.35
CA LYS A 81 17.46 -19.49 -9.44
C LYS A 81 16.61 -18.23 -9.39
N CYS A 82 16.15 -17.78 -8.23
CA CYS A 82 15.43 -16.51 -8.07
C CYS A 82 16.26 -15.31 -8.49
N ALA A 83 17.54 -15.26 -8.08
CA ALA A 83 18.44 -14.15 -8.44
C ALA A 83 18.72 -14.10 -9.94
N GLU A 84 18.95 -15.26 -10.57
CA GLU A 84 19.15 -15.38 -12.01
C GLU A 84 17.90 -14.94 -12.77
N LEU A 85 16.71 -15.43 -12.36
CA LEU A 85 15.44 -15.09 -12.99
C LEU A 85 15.12 -13.59 -12.84
N GLU A 86 15.38 -13.00 -11.66
CA GLU A 86 15.23 -11.54 -11.45
C GLU A 86 16.15 -10.75 -12.39
N SER A 87 17.41 -11.18 -12.53
CA SER A 87 18.36 -10.51 -13.42
C SER A 87 17.93 -10.61 -14.89
N SER A 88 17.39 -11.77 -15.30
CA SER A 88 16.85 -12.00 -16.64
C SER A 88 15.67 -11.07 -16.91
N ILE A 89 14.68 -11.05 -16.02
CA ILE A 89 13.48 -10.20 -16.15
C ILE A 89 13.89 -8.74 -16.27
N ARG A 90 14.80 -8.24 -15.41
CA ARG A 90 15.25 -6.84 -15.47
C ARG A 90 15.96 -6.51 -16.78
N ARG A 91 16.82 -7.42 -17.28
CA ARG A 91 17.52 -7.22 -18.57
C ARG A 91 16.54 -7.19 -19.73
N GLU A 92 15.60 -8.13 -19.79
CA GLU A 92 14.59 -8.19 -20.84
C GLU A 92 13.65 -6.98 -20.78
N GLU A 93 13.20 -6.58 -19.60
CA GLU A 93 12.40 -5.35 -19.44
C GLU A 93 13.15 -4.10 -19.89
N ALA A 94 14.45 -4.00 -19.57
CA ALA A 94 15.28 -2.89 -20.04
C ALA A 94 15.44 -2.92 -21.56
N ARG A 95 15.67 -4.11 -22.14
CA ARG A 95 15.75 -4.32 -23.59
C ARG A 95 14.46 -3.89 -24.28
N LEU A 96 13.29 -4.32 -23.77
CA LEU A 96 11.99 -3.98 -24.35
C LEU A 96 11.64 -2.51 -24.20
N LYS A 97 12.01 -1.87 -23.08
CA LYS A 97 11.84 -0.42 -22.90
C LYS A 97 12.65 0.40 -23.91
N SER A 98 13.81 -0.11 -24.34
CA SER A 98 14.63 0.56 -25.35
C SER A 98 14.13 0.38 -26.79
N LYS A 99 13.18 -0.55 -27.01
CA LYS A 99 12.59 -0.79 -28.33
C LYS A 99 11.37 0.13 -28.56
N PRO A 100 11.25 0.75 -29.75
CA PRO A 100 10.12 1.64 -30.05
C PRO A 100 8.77 0.89 -30.19
N ALA A 101 8.80 -0.37 -30.62
CA ALA A 101 7.62 -1.24 -30.72
C ALA A 101 8.01 -2.71 -30.45
N PRO A 102 8.00 -3.16 -29.18
CA PRO A 102 8.22 -4.57 -28.86
C PRO A 102 7.08 -5.45 -29.39
N THR A 103 7.38 -6.68 -29.80
CA THR A 103 6.34 -7.61 -30.27
C THR A 103 5.55 -8.21 -29.10
N GLN A 104 4.37 -8.74 -29.39
CA GLN A 104 3.51 -9.35 -28.38
C GLN A 104 4.15 -10.60 -27.76
N GLU A 105 4.90 -11.35 -28.56
CA GLU A 105 5.65 -12.53 -28.11
C GLU A 105 6.71 -12.13 -27.08
N GLU A 106 7.46 -11.05 -27.34
CA GLU A 106 8.50 -10.60 -26.41
C GLU A 106 7.93 -10.14 -25.06
N LEU A 107 6.75 -9.49 -25.07
CA LEU A 107 6.03 -9.13 -23.85
C LEU A 107 5.50 -10.38 -23.14
N GLY A 108 5.05 -11.38 -23.90
CA GLY A 108 4.62 -12.68 -23.41
C GLY A 108 5.74 -13.45 -22.70
N ASP A 109 6.94 -13.45 -23.26
CA ASP A 109 8.10 -14.14 -22.69
C ASP A 109 8.47 -13.55 -21.31
N VAL A 110 8.48 -12.22 -21.18
CA VAL A 110 8.71 -11.57 -19.89
C VAL A 110 7.57 -11.86 -18.90
N ALA A 111 6.32 -11.94 -19.38
CA ALA A 111 5.20 -12.31 -18.54
C ALA A 111 5.32 -13.76 -18.00
N ILE A 112 5.76 -14.70 -18.83
CA ILE A 112 6.03 -16.09 -18.43
C ILE A 112 7.14 -16.13 -17.37
N GLN A 113 8.23 -15.37 -17.57
CA GLN A 113 9.30 -15.28 -16.57
C GLN A 113 8.78 -14.73 -15.23
N ARG A 114 7.91 -13.71 -15.25
CA ARG A 114 7.27 -13.16 -14.04
C ARG A 114 6.34 -14.14 -13.34
N VAL A 115 5.64 -14.99 -14.08
CA VAL A 115 4.83 -16.07 -13.49
C VAL A 115 5.73 -17.08 -12.79
N LYS A 116 6.77 -17.57 -13.46
CA LYS A 116 7.75 -18.49 -12.88
C LYS A 116 8.45 -17.92 -11.65
N TYR A 117 8.73 -16.61 -11.65
CA TYR A 117 9.28 -15.90 -10.49
C TYR A 117 8.37 -16.00 -9.27
N ARG A 118 7.05 -15.81 -9.46
CA ARG A 118 6.05 -15.91 -8.39
C ARG A 118 5.82 -17.35 -7.93
N GLU A 119 5.83 -18.31 -8.86
CA GLU A 119 5.67 -19.74 -8.54
C GLU A 119 6.78 -20.26 -7.62
N MET A 120 8.02 -19.82 -7.85
CA MET A 120 9.16 -20.14 -6.99
C MET A 120 9.17 -19.36 -5.65
N ARG A 121 8.16 -18.52 -5.41
CA ARG A 121 8.04 -17.63 -4.24
C ARG A 121 9.25 -16.74 -4.02
N CYS A 122 9.85 -16.31 -5.12
CA CYS A 122 10.68 -15.13 -5.15
C CYS A 122 9.78 -13.87 -5.01
#